data_AF-A0A2D4ZSJ1-F1
#
_entry.id   AF-A0A2D4ZSJ1-F1
#
_cell.length_a   1.000
_cell.length_b   1.000
_cell.length_c   1.000
_cell.angle_alpha   90.00
_cell.angle_beta   90.00
_cell.angle_gamma   90.00
#
_symmetry.space_group_name_H-M   'P 1'
#
loop_
_entity.id
_entity.type
_entity.pdbx_description
1 polymer ?
#
loop_
_entity_poly.entity_id
_entity_poly.type
_entity_poly.pdbx_seq_one_letter_code
_entity_poly.pdbx_strand_id
1 'polypeptide(L)'
;MTTSYHLSFACTECRKSFKRHVNLMEEVPKELSCPDCGKPAINLGRHFKPPKKNDKKQWEKVKFLIENGFRFQKIRTGPDHHETIPYPETLEEAKEFVVKYKKYAKS
;
A
#
# COMPACT_ATOMS: atom_id res chain seq x y z
N MET A 1 -3.33 -16.87 21.73
CA MET A 1 -4.12 -15.68 21.39
C MET A 1 -3.84 -15.31 19.94
N THR A 2 -4.75 -15.59 19.01
CA THR A 2 -4.62 -15.16 17.61
C THR A 2 -4.81 -13.65 17.54
N THR A 3 -3.77 -12.92 17.16
CA THR A 3 -3.92 -11.48 16.93
C THR A 3 -4.50 -11.32 15.51
N SER A 4 -5.82 -11.17 15.43
CA SER A 4 -6.52 -10.95 14.16
C SER A 4 -6.31 -9.51 13.69
N TYR A 5 -5.75 -9.34 12.50
CA TYR A 5 -5.53 -8.02 11.90
C TYR A 5 -6.32 -7.87 10.61
N HIS A 6 -6.85 -6.66 10.39
CA HIS A 6 -7.38 -6.27 9.09
C HIS A 6 -6.30 -5.63 8.24
N LEU A 7 -5.99 -6.26 7.11
CA LEU A 7 -5.14 -5.68 6.09
C LEU A 7 -5.97 -5.24 4.88
N SER A 8 -5.57 -4.12 4.29
CA SER A 8 -6.17 -3.61 3.06
C SER A 8 -5.45 -4.19 1.86
N PHE A 9 -6.23 -4.75 0.93
CA PHE A 9 -5.77 -5.16 -0.39
C PHE A 9 -6.36 -4.22 -1.43
N ALA A 10 -5.57 -3.81 -2.42
CA ALA A 10 -6.01 -2.87 -3.44
C ALA A 10 -5.74 -3.41 -4.85
N CYS A 11 -6.78 -3.41 -5.68
CA CYS A 11 -6.68 -3.68 -7.10
C CYS A 11 -6.64 -2.35 -7.85
N THR A 12 -5.51 -2.06 -8.49
CA THR A 12 -5.30 -0.82 -9.26
C THR A 12 -6.03 -0.85 -10.60
N GLU A 13 -6.33 -2.03 -11.14
CA GLU A 13 -7.05 -2.21 -12.41
C GLU A 13 -8.52 -1.79 -12.30
N CYS A 14 -9.24 -2.26 -11.28
CA CYS A 14 -10.65 -1.88 -11.06
C CYS A 14 -10.84 -0.75 -10.04
N ARG A 15 -9.74 -0.25 -9.44
CA ARG A 15 -9.68 0.87 -8.49
C ARG A 15 -10.56 0.66 -7.27
N LYS A 16 -10.48 -0.56 -6.71
CA LYS A 16 -11.19 -0.97 -5.49
C LYS A 16 -10.20 -1.49 -4.47
N SER A 17 -10.56 -1.33 -3.21
CA SER A 17 -9.87 -1.97 -2.10
C SER A 17 -10.86 -2.74 -1.23
N PHE A 18 -10.38 -3.80 -0.61
CA PHE A 18 -11.15 -4.59 0.33
C PHE A 18 -10.26 -4.98 1.51
N LYS A 19 -10.89 -5.28 2.65
CA LYS A 19 -10.18 -5.73 3.84
C LYS A 19 -10.25 -7.25 3.94
N ARG A 20 -9.18 -7.85 4.45
CA ARG A 20 -9.14 -9.27 4.85
C ARG A 20 -8.60 -9.39 6.26
N HIS A 21 -9.20 -10.31 7.01
CA HIS A 21 -8.62 -10.79 8.25
C HIS A 21 -7.42 -11.66 7.91
N VAL A 22 -6.32 -11.46 8.62
CA VAL A 22 -5.15 -12.33 8.54
C VAL A 22 -4.73 -12.71 9.95
N ASN A 23 -4.23 -13.93 10.08
CA ASN A 23 -3.54 -14.40 11.26
C ASN A 23 -2.06 -14.05 11.11
N LEU A 24 -1.51 -13.20 12.00
CA LEU A 24 -0.09 -12.84 11.92
C LEU A 24 0.87 -13.96 12.34
N MET A 25 0.35 -15.07 12.89
CA MET A 25 1.14 -16.26 13.15
C MET A 25 1.39 -17.09 11.88
N GLU A 26 0.70 -16.76 10.79
CA GLU A 26 0.81 -17.42 9.50
C GLU A 26 1.45 -16.48 8.46
N GLU A 27 1.86 -17.03 7.33
CA GLU A 27 2.36 -16.23 6.22
C GLU A 27 1.24 -15.32 5.69
N VAL A 28 1.46 -14.01 5.80
CA VAL A 28 0.52 -13.02 5.30
C VAL A 28 0.68 -12.90 3.78
N PRO A 29 -0.38 -13.12 2.98
CA PRO A 29 -0.28 -13.06 1.54
C PRO A 29 0.08 -11.65 1.06
N LYS A 30 1.05 -11.56 0.14
CA LYS A 30 1.47 -10.29 -0.50
C LYS A 30 0.42 -9.78 -1.49
N GLU A 31 -0.38 -10.66 -2.07
CA GLU A 31 -1.46 -10.35 -3.00
C GLU A 31 -2.57 -11.39 -2.93
N LEU A 32 -3.74 -11.03 -3.45
CA LEU A 32 -4.91 -11.90 -3.59
C LEU A 32 -5.61 -11.61 -4.93
N SER A 33 -6.46 -12.51 -5.39
CA SER A 33 -7.37 -12.22 -6.50
C SER A 33 -8.42 -11.19 -6.09
N CYS A 34 -8.62 -10.15 -6.91
CA CYS A 34 -9.65 -9.15 -6.69
C CYS A 34 -11.03 -9.80 -6.81
N PRO A 35 -11.93 -9.66 -5.82
CA PRO A 35 -13.25 -10.27 -5.85
C PRO A 35 -14.17 -9.69 -6.94
N ASP A 36 -13.85 -8.50 -7.44
CA ASP A 36 -14.68 -7.81 -8.43
C ASP A 36 -14.27 -8.05 -9.89
N CYS A 37 -12.98 -8.30 -10.16
CA CYS A 37 -12.47 -8.39 -11.53
C CYS A 37 -11.44 -9.50 -11.76
N GLY A 38 -11.11 -10.29 -10.74
CA GLY A 38 -10.15 -11.39 -10.82
C GLY A 38 -8.67 -11.00 -10.97
N LYS A 39 -8.37 -9.73 -11.31
CA LYS A 39 -6.99 -9.23 -11.39
C LYS A 39 -6.30 -9.22 -10.02
N PRO A 40 -4.95 -9.24 -9.96
CA PRO A 40 -4.23 -9.14 -8.69
C PRO A 40 -4.61 -7.90 -7.87
N ALA A 41 -4.75 -8.08 -6.57
CA ALA A 41 -4.94 -7.05 -5.57
C ALA A 41 -3.81 -7.14 -4.54
N ILE A 42 -3.05 -6.07 -4.39
CA ILE A 42 -1.81 -6.05 -3.61
C ILE A 42 -2.11 -5.71 -2.15
N ASN A 43 -1.47 -6.39 -1.21
CA ASN A 43 -1.51 -6.09 0.21
C ASN A 43 -0.77 -4.77 0.51
N LEU A 44 -1.52 -3.75 0.95
CA LEU A 44 -0.98 -2.42 1.30
C LEU A 44 -1.02 -2.17 2.82
N GLY A 45 -1.22 -3.24 3.60
CA GLY A 45 -1.20 -3.19 5.04
C GLY A 45 -2.40 -2.45 5.65
N ARG A 46 -2.32 -2.21 6.96
CA ARG A 46 -3.44 -1.67 7.76
C ARG A 46 -3.64 -0.16 7.65
N HIS A 47 -2.60 0.57 7.23
CA HIS A 47 -2.61 2.04 7.20
C HIS A 47 -3.02 2.62 5.84
N PHE A 48 -3.15 1.77 4.82
CA PHE A 48 -3.60 2.21 3.51
C PHE A 48 -5.04 2.71 3.56
N LYS A 49 -5.22 3.94 3.08
CA LYS A 49 -6.52 4.57 2.86
C LYS A 49 -6.77 4.64 1.36
N PRO A 50 -7.76 3.92 0.82
CA PRO A 50 -8.04 3.91 -0.60
C PRO A 50 -8.55 5.28 -1.06
N PRO A 51 -8.10 5.78 -2.22
CA PRO A 51 -8.74 6.92 -2.88
C PRO A 51 -10.19 6.58 -3.28
N LYS A 52 -10.98 7.60 -3.58
CA LYS A 52 -12.29 7.40 -4.21
C LYS A 52 -12.11 6.65 -5.54
N LYS A 53 -13.00 5.70 -5.85
CA LYS A 53 -12.90 4.84 -7.07
C LYS A 53 -12.74 5.66 -8.36
N ASN A 54 -13.44 6.79 -8.47
CA ASN A 54 -13.43 7.66 -9.65
C ASN A 54 -12.23 8.61 -9.72
N ASP A 55 -11.42 8.72 -8.66
CA ASP A 55 -10.23 9.55 -8.63
C ASP A 55 -9.06 8.86 -9.35
N LYS A 56 -9.08 8.95 -10.69
CA LYS A 56 -8.09 8.26 -11.54
C LYS A 56 -6.66 8.68 -11.22
N LYS A 57 -6.44 9.98 -10.94
CA LYS A 57 -5.11 10.53 -10.66
C LYS A 57 -4.53 9.96 -9.37
N GLN A 58 -5.34 9.87 -8.31
CA GLN A 58 -4.87 9.26 -7.05
C GLN A 58 -4.61 7.76 -7.21
N TRP A 59 -5.44 7.05 -7.98
CA TRP A 59 -5.20 5.64 -8.27
C TRP A 59 -3.95 5.38 -9.12
N GLU A 60 -3.62 6.28 -10.04
CA GLU A 60 -2.38 6.25 -10.80
C GLU A 60 -1.16 6.43 -9.89
N LYS A 61 -1.20 7.39 -8.95
CA LYS A 61 -0.17 7.53 -7.92
C LYS A 61 -0.01 6.27 -7.07
N VAL A 62 -1.12 5.66 -6.63
CA VAL A 62 -1.09 4.41 -5.86
C VAL A 62 -0.42 3.31 -6.68
N LYS A 63 -0.79 3.15 -7.95
CA LYS A 63 -0.19 2.16 -8.86
C LYS A 63 1.32 2.39 -9.01
N PHE A 64 1.73 3.63 -9.27
CA PHE A 64 3.13 3.99 -9.42
C PHE A 64 3.96 3.68 -8.15
N LEU A 65 3.46 4.01 -6.96
CA LEU A 65 4.12 3.69 -5.69
C LEU A 65 4.26 2.18 -5.48
N ILE A 66 3.23 1.41 -5.82
CA ILE A 66 3.24 -0.06 -5.73
C ILE A 66 4.29 -0.66 -6.69
N GLU A 67 4.32 -0.21 -7.94
CA GLU A 67 5.29 -0.67 -8.93
C GLU A 67 6.74 -0.36 -8.50
N ASN A 68 6.94 0.69 -7.70
CA ASN A 68 8.23 1.05 -7.10
C ASN A 68 8.46 0.44 -5.70
N GLY A 69 7.72 -0.60 -5.33
CA GLY A 69 7.96 -1.38 -4.11
C GLY A 69 7.42 -0.76 -2.82
N PHE A 70 6.65 0.34 -2.89
CA PHE A 70 6.00 0.89 -1.71
C PHE A 70 4.64 0.22 -1.47
N ARG A 71 4.36 -0.10 -0.21
CA ARG A 71 3.16 -0.81 0.24
C ARG A 71 2.44 -0.03 1.34
N PHE A 72 2.61 1.29 1.37
CA PHE A 72 2.05 2.19 2.41
C PHE A 72 2.46 1.82 3.83
N GLN A 73 3.64 1.20 3.98
CA GLN A 73 4.31 0.99 5.27
C GLN A 73 4.73 2.34 5.87
N LYS A 74 4.77 2.43 7.21
CA LYS A 74 5.40 3.57 7.87
C LYS A 74 6.90 3.60 7.54
N ILE A 75 7.37 4.73 7.03
CA ILE A 75 8.80 5.00 6.79
C ILE A 75 9.30 5.88 7.92
N ARG A 76 10.32 5.43 8.65
CA ARG A 76 10.89 6.13 9.80
C ARG A 76 12.38 6.40 9.56
N THR A 77 12.77 7.66 9.65
CA THR A 77 14.10 8.14 9.22
C THR A 77 14.92 8.80 10.34
N GLY A 78 14.39 8.92 11.56
CA GLY A 78 15.08 9.50 12.72
C GLY A 78 15.73 8.47 13.65
N PRO A 79 16.65 8.91 14.54
CA PRO A 79 17.40 8.06 15.46
C PRO A 79 16.49 7.24 16.38
N ASP A 80 15.37 7.84 16.82
CA ASP A 80 14.41 7.21 17.73
C ASP A 80 13.12 6.75 17.03
N HIS A 81 13.09 6.75 15.69
CA HIS A 81 11.98 6.22 14.90
C HIS A 81 10.57 6.78 15.18
N HIS A 82 10.45 7.91 15.90
CA HIS A 82 9.16 8.54 16.22
C HIS A 82 8.54 9.22 14.99
N GLU A 83 9.35 9.89 14.17
CA GLU A 83 8.88 10.58 12.98
C GLU A 83 8.61 9.60 11.83
N THR A 84 7.44 9.75 11.21
CA THR A 84 7.05 8.97 10.04
C THR A 84 6.94 9.89 8.84
N ILE A 85 7.60 9.54 7.75
CA ILE A 85 7.51 10.27 6.49
C ILE A 85 6.11 10.05 5.88
N PRO A 86 5.37 11.12 5.56
CA PRO A 86 4.09 11.00 4.87
C PRO A 86 4.28 10.53 3.43
N TYR A 87 3.30 9.81 2.91
CA TYR A 87 3.27 9.49 1.47
C TYR A 87 2.90 10.73 0.65
N PRO A 88 3.39 10.84 -0.59
CA PRO A 88 3.15 11.97 -1.47
C PRO A 88 1.66 12.13 -1.78
N GLU A 89 1.21 13.36 -2.00
CA GLU A 89 -0.17 13.67 -2.31
C GLU A 89 -0.45 13.60 -3.82
N THR A 90 0.55 13.92 -4.64
CA THR A 90 0.47 13.94 -6.12
C THR A 90 1.34 12.87 -6.79
N LEU A 91 1.13 12.64 -8.09
CA LEU A 91 1.94 11.70 -8.87
C LEU A 91 3.36 12.26 -9.10
N GLU A 92 3.46 13.58 -9.26
CA GLU A 92 4.71 14.31 -9.42
C GLU A 92 5.60 14.14 -8.19
N GLU A 93 5.07 14.42 -7.00
CA GLU A 93 5.78 14.15 -5.74
C GLU A 93 6.14 12.67 -5.58
N ALA A 94 5.30 11.76 -6.07
CA ALA A 94 5.59 10.34 -5.99
C ALA A 94 6.83 9.95 -6.79
N LYS A 95 7.07 10.58 -7.95
CA LYS A 95 8.29 10.34 -8.75
C LYS A 95 9.55 10.73 -7.98
N GLU A 96 9.52 11.84 -7.26
CA GLU A 96 10.64 12.24 -6.39
C GLU A 96 10.77 11.34 -5.16
N PHE A 97 9.63 10.99 -4.56
CA PHE A 97 9.55 10.17 -3.35
C PHE A 97 10.19 8.80 -3.54
N VAL A 98 9.90 8.12 -4.65
CA VAL A 98 10.43 6.76 -4.90
C VAL A 98 11.96 6.76 -5.07
N VAL A 99 12.54 7.86 -5.56
CA VAL A 99 13.99 8.03 -5.65
C VAL A 99 14.57 8.30 -4.26
N LYS A 100 14.02 9.30 -3.55
CA LYS A 100 14.51 9.73 -2.24
C LYS A 100 14.45 8.63 -1.18
N TYR A 101 13.37 7.84 -1.18
CA TYR A 101 13.12 6.81 -0.17
C TYR A 101 13.30 5.38 -0.70
N LYS A 102 14.01 5.19 -1.82
CA LYS A 102 14.22 3.89 -2.47
C LYS A 102 14.65 2.78 -1.51
N LYS A 103 15.53 3.09 -0.55
CA LYS A 103 16.02 2.12 0.45
C LYS A 103 14.93 1.55 1.39
N TYR A 104 13.75 2.16 1.42
CA TYR A 104 12.62 1.72 2.23
C TYR A 104 11.57 0.95 1.42
N ALA A 105 11.76 0.79 0.11
CA ALA A 105 10.91 -0.04 -0.73
C ALA A 105 11.00 -1.51 -0.29
N LYS A 106 9.86 -2.21 -0.28
CA LYS A 106 9.74 -3.62 0.04
C LYS A 106 9.67 -4.39 -1.28
N SER A 107 10.82 -4.89 -1.73
CA SER A 107 10.93 -5.86 -2.83
C SER A 107 10.22 -7.17 -2.47
#